data_AF-A0A969WGC9-F1
#
_entry.id   AF-A0A969WGC9-F1
#
_cell.length_a   1.000
_cell.length_b   1.000
_cell.length_c   1.000
_cell.angle_alpha   90.00
_cell.angle_beta   90.00
_cell.angle_gamma   90.00
#
_symmetry.space_group_name_H-M   'P 1'
#
loop_
_entity.id
_entity.type
_entity.pdbx_description
1 polymer ?
#
loop_
_entity_poly.entity_id
_entity_poly.type
_entity_poly.pdbx_seq_one_letter_code
_entity_poly.pdbx_strand_id
1 'polypeptide(L)'
;MAENLWALRKKRNMKVGQLASKSGIPAKQIIAYEKGERIKVAHKARLARALFIDQEEIKWESEPEQKKKPKPKPKPAPKTKPTAKPAQNTTKASAPPKKIRKTPAMLPARPTQLEYLRNLLDKLGIEETAVAEEIGKPLDELNQGQAGRLLSEYTRQWTEYRKAHPPGTLGIADNQGKRAILPEGIDRFEYEYLEARQEAGDILTFTLFDGSVKHGRILGFTPYFITIQEENGDETTIQRLALAYYTRAAGEGAAETEAEA
;
A
#
# COMPACT_ATOMS: atom_id res chain seq x y z
N MET A 1 -32.69 -13.31 -8.45
CA MET A 1 -33.16 -12.32 -9.44
C MET A 1 -32.06 -11.28 -9.60
N ALA A 2 -31.72 -10.89 -10.83
CA ALA A 2 -30.68 -9.88 -11.04
C ALA A 2 -31.16 -8.49 -10.58
N GLU A 3 -30.38 -7.83 -9.73
CA GLU A 3 -30.65 -6.50 -9.19
C GLU A 3 -29.83 -5.42 -9.94
N ASN A 4 -30.29 -4.17 -9.86
CA ASN A 4 -29.56 -3.02 -10.42
C ASN A 4 -28.29 -2.73 -9.60
N LEU A 5 -27.19 -2.35 -10.27
CA LEU A 5 -25.90 -2.09 -9.64
C LEU A 5 -25.98 -1.03 -8.52
N TRP A 6 -26.75 0.04 -8.75
CA TRP A 6 -26.94 1.11 -7.76
C TRP A 6 -27.71 0.62 -6.53
N ALA A 7 -28.65 -0.33 -6.68
CA ALA A 7 -29.42 -0.90 -5.59
C ALA A 7 -28.54 -1.81 -4.73
N LEU A 8 -27.76 -2.69 -5.37
CA LEU A 8 -26.77 -3.55 -4.72
C LEU A 8 -25.72 -2.72 -3.96
N ARG A 9 -25.22 -1.65 -4.57
CA ARG A 9 -24.29 -0.73 -3.91
C ARG A 9 -24.91 -0.08 -2.65
N LYS A 10 -26.16 0.37 -2.73
CA LYS A 10 -26.86 0.96 -1.58
C LYS A 10 -27.13 -0.05 -0.47
N LYS A 11 -27.53 -1.27 -0.82
CA LYS A 11 -27.73 -2.39 0.11
C LYS A 11 -26.47 -2.70 0.91
N ARG A 12 -25.29 -2.56 0.29
CA ARG A 12 -23.97 -2.71 0.92
C ARG A 12 -23.41 -1.42 1.56
N ASN A 13 -24.18 -0.33 1.61
CA ASN A 13 -23.76 0.98 2.14
C ASN A 13 -22.46 1.53 1.54
N MET A 14 -22.19 1.24 0.27
CA MET A 14 -20.96 1.66 -0.40
C MET A 14 -21.15 2.96 -1.20
N LYS A 15 -20.19 3.88 -1.08
CA LYS A 15 -20.09 5.04 -1.99
C LYS A 15 -19.51 4.60 -3.33
N VAL A 16 -19.84 5.31 -4.42
CA VAL A 16 -19.31 5.03 -5.76
C VAL A 16 -17.77 5.00 -5.77
N GLY A 17 -17.12 5.93 -5.06
CA GLY A 17 -15.65 5.96 -4.94
C GLY A 17 -15.05 4.76 -4.19
N GLN A 18 -15.77 4.22 -3.20
CA GLN A 18 -15.34 3.01 -2.47
C GLN A 18 -15.48 1.77 -3.36
N LEU A 19 -16.58 1.67 -4.12
CA LEU A 19 -16.77 0.61 -5.09
C LEU A 19 -15.72 0.66 -6.21
N ALA A 20 -15.37 1.87 -6.68
CA ALA A 20 -14.29 2.08 -7.64
C ALA A 20 -12.94 1.57 -7.12
N SER A 21 -12.61 1.93 -5.87
CA SER A 21 -11.35 1.53 -5.24
C SER A 21 -11.27 0.01 -5.04
N LYS A 22 -12.36 -0.64 -4.62
CA LYS A 22 -12.41 -2.10 -4.40
C LYS A 22 -12.47 -2.93 -5.69
N SER A 23 -13.13 -2.44 -6.72
CA SER A 23 -13.27 -3.15 -8.01
C SER A 23 -12.14 -2.85 -9.01
N GLY A 24 -11.35 -1.80 -8.76
CA GLY A 24 -10.36 -1.31 -9.71
C GLY A 24 -10.96 -0.70 -10.98
N ILE A 25 -12.26 -0.35 -10.96
CA ILE A 25 -12.96 0.27 -12.08
C ILE A 25 -13.09 1.77 -11.81
N PRO A 26 -12.82 2.67 -12.79
CA PRO A 26 -12.97 4.10 -12.60
C PRO A 26 -14.39 4.50 -12.15
N ALA A 27 -14.49 5.41 -11.18
CA ALA A 27 -15.78 5.88 -10.66
C ALA A 27 -16.70 6.45 -11.74
N LYS A 28 -16.14 7.14 -12.74
CA LYS A 28 -16.88 7.66 -13.90
C LYS A 28 -17.61 6.56 -14.67
N GLN A 29 -16.99 5.39 -14.78
CA GLN A 29 -17.54 4.25 -15.50
C GLN A 29 -18.61 3.52 -14.70
N ILE A 30 -18.43 3.41 -13.38
CA ILE A 30 -19.47 2.91 -12.47
C ILE A 30 -20.72 3.79 -12.54
N ILE A 31 -20.56 5.12 -12.55
CA ILE A 31 -21.69 6.06 -12.71
C ILE A 31 -22.40 5.84 -14.05
N ALA A 32 -21.67 5.51 -15.10
CA ALA A 32 -22.26 5.25 -16.41
C ALA A 32 -23.06 3.94 -16.42
N TYR A 33 -22.54 2.89 -15.77
CA TYR A 33 -23.28 1.64 -15.54
C TYR A 33 -24.54 1.83 -14.70
N GLU A 34 -24.47 2.64 -13.63
CA GLU A 34 -25.63 2.99 -12.81
C GLU A 34 -26.68 3.82 -13.57
N LYS A 35 -26.31 4.46 -14.68
CA LYS A 35 -27.21 5.19 -15.57
C LYS A 35 -27.79 4.32 -16.69
N GLY A 36 -27.40 3.05 -16.79
CA GLY A 36 -27.89 2.11 -17.78
C GLY A 36 -26.98 1.86 -18.97
N GLU A 37 -25.72 2.29 -18.92
CA GLU A 37 -24.73 1.77 -19.87
C GLU A 37 -24.48 0.27 -19.60
N ARG A 38 -24.34 -0.51 -20.67
CA ARG A 38 -24.06 -1.94 -20.58
C ARG A 38 -22.72 -2.22 -19.93
N ILE A 39 -22.72 -3.08 -18.91
CA ILE A 39 -21.50 -3.48 -18.19
C ILE A 39 -20.64 -4.39 -19.07
N LYS A 40 -19.34 -4.08 -19.18
CA LYS A 40 -18.37 -4.95 -19.86
C LYS A 40 -18.18 -6.26 -19.07
N VAL A 41 -18.02 -7.38 -19.76
CA VAL A 41 -17.85 -8.72 -19.13
C VAL A 41 -16.74 -8.72 -18.07
N ALA A 42 -15.57 -8.16 -18.38
CA ALA A 42 -14.44 -8.06 -17.45
C ALA A 42 -14.76 -7.22 -16.20
N HIS A 43 -15.62 -6.21 -16.33
CA HIS A 43 -16.02 -5.34 -15.22
C HIS A 43 -17.07 -6.01 -14.34
N LYS A 44 -17.92 -6.88 -14.91
CA LYS A 44 -18.96 -7.58 -14.17
C LYS A 44 -18.38 -8.50 -13.09
N ALA A 45 -17.37 -9.30 -13.43
CA ALA A 45 -16.67 -10.16 -12.46
C ALA A 45 -16.01 -9.37 -11.32
N ARG A 46 -15.42 -8.21 -11.64
CA ARG A 46 -14.78 -7.32 -10.65
C ARG A 46 -15.79 -6.64 -9.73
N LEU A 47 -16.93 -6.22 -10.27
CA LEU A 47 -18.03 -5.63 -9.46
C LEU A 47 -18.65 -6.67 -8.53
N ALA A 48 -18.88 -7.90 -9.02
CA ALA A 48 -19.37 -9.01 -8.22
C ALA A 48 -18.46 -9.31 -7.03
N ARG A 49 -17.15 -9.47 -7.28
CA ARG A 49 -16.14 -9.66 -6.24
C ARG A 49 -16.09 -8.49 -5.25
N ALA A 50 -16.21 -7.25 -5.72
CA ALA A 50 -16.18 -6.07 -4.86
C ALA A 50 -17.44 -5.89 -4.00
N LEU A 51 -18.59 -6.42 -4.45
CA LEU A 51 -19.88 -6.36 -3.77
C LEU A 51 -20.20 -7.62 -2.95
N PHE A 52 -19.34 -8.65 -3.01
CA PHE A 52 -19.52 -9.96 -2.37
C PHE A 52 -20.84 -10.61 -2.76
N ILE A 53 -21.07 -10.71 -4.06
CA ILE A 53 -22.25 -11.33 -4.69
C ILE A 53 -21.82 -12.08 -5.94
N ASP A 54 -22.69 -12.93 -6.46
CA ASP A 54 -22.44 -13.64 -7.71
C ASP A 54 -22.65 -12.74 -8.94
N GLN A 55 -22.01 -13.12 -10.05
CA GLN A 55 -22.13 -12.37 -11.31
C GLN A 55 -23.57 -12.36 -11.82
N GLU A 56 -24.34 -13.42 -11.58
CA GLU A 56 -25.72 -13.54 -12.03
C GLU A 56 -26.68 -12.58 -11.29
N GLU A 57 -26.29 -12.12 -10.10
CA GLU A 57 -27.07 -11.15 -9.33
C GLU A 57 -26.98 -9.73 -9.88
N ILE A 58 -26.02 -9.43 -10.76
CA ILE A 58 -25.85 -8.10 -11.35
C ILE A 58 -26.53 -8.06 -12.72
N LYS A 59 -27.53 -7.16 -12.88
CA LYS A 59 -28.09 -6.84 -14.20
C LYS A 59 -27.01 -6.25 -15.11
N TRP A 60 -26.97 -6.73 -16.36
CA TRP A 60 -26.04 -6.24 -17.39
C TRP A 60 -26.23 -4.77 -17.73
N GLU A 61 -27.47 -4.31 -17.66
CA GLU A 61 -27.90 -2.94 -17.90
C GLU A 61 -28.74 -2.53 -16.69
N SER A 62 -28.25 -1.56 -15.89
CA SER A 62 -29.00 -1.09 -14.73
C SER A 62 -30.02 -0.06 -15.15
N GLU A 63 -31.25 -0.15 -14.65
CA GLU A 63 -32.20 0.95 -14.83
C GLU A 63 -31.69 2.18 -14.07
N PRO A 64 -31.70 3.38 -14.70
CA PRO A 64 -31.20 4.59 -14.07
C PRO A 64 -31.95 4.87 -12.78
N GLU A 65 -31.22 5.27 -11.74
CA GLU A 65 -31.83 5.64 -10.46
C GLU A 65 -32.90 6.72 -10.70
N GLN A 66 -34.17 6.36 -10.49
CA GLN A 66 -35.25 7.33 -10.51
C GLN A 66 -34.95 8.35 -9.41
N LYS A 67 -34.51 9.55 -9.81
CA LYS A 67 -34.29 10.67 -8.89
C LYS A 67 -35.60 10.91 -8.16
N LYS A 68 -35.70 10.44 -6.91
CA LYS A 68 -36.80 10.82 -6.03
C LYS A 68 -36.85 12.34 -6.06
N LYS A 69 -37.96 12.89 -6.57
CA LYS A 69 -38.18 14.35 -6.57
C LYS A 69 -37.82 14.84 -5.17
N PRO A 70 -36.95 15.85 -5.04
CA PRO A 70 -36.61 16.35 -3.72
C PRO A 70 -37.91 16.69 -3.01
N LYS A 71 -38.15 16.07 -1.84
CA LYS A 71 -39.25 16.51 -0.97
C LYS A 71 -39.09 18.02 -0.80
N PRO A 72 -40.14 18.82 -1.08
CA PRO A 72 -40.05 20.26 -0.91
C PRO A 72 -39.58 20.53 0.52
N LYS A 73 -38.45 21.24 0.66
CA LYS A 73 -38.00 21.72 1.96
C LYS A 73 -39.15 22.53 2.58
N PRO A 74 -39.48 22.38 3.87
CA PRO A 74 -40.42 23.28 4.52
C PRO A 74 -39.91 24.72 4.33
N LYS A 75 -40.77 25.59 3.83
CA LYS A 75 -40.45 27.01 3.57
C LYS A 75 -39.96 27.65 4.88
N PRO A 76 -38.75 28.24 4.93
CA PRO A 76 -38.42 29.17 5.99
C PRO A 76 -39.32 30.41 5.88
N ALA A 77 -39.80 30.89 7.03
CA ALA A 77 -40.65 32.08 7.15
C ALA A 77 -39.99 33.32 6.48
N PRO A 78 -40.80 34.23 5.91
CA PRO A 78 -40.30 35.31 5.06
C PRO A 78 -39.62 36.41 5.90
N LYS A 79 -38.34 36.66 5.63
CA LYS A 79 -37.70 37.95 5.94
C LYS A 79 -37.70 38.83 4.69
N THR A 80 -38.03 40.08 4.92
CA THR A 80 -38.33 41.16 3.99
C THR A 80 -37.21 41.46 2.98
N LYS A 81 -37.64 41.69 1.72
CA LYS A 81 -36.93 42.36 0.61
C LYS A 81 -36.92 43.89 0.84
N PRO A 82 -36.22 44.78 0.08
CA PRO A 82 -35.80 44.66 -1.35
C PRO A 82 -34.41 45.25 -1.72
N THR A 83 -33.80 44.86 -2.84
CA THR A 83 -33.75 45.69 -4.08
C THR A 83 -33.24 44.89 -5.29
N ALA A 84 -33.52 45.39 -6.50
CA ALA A 84 -33.76 44.61 -7.70
C ALA A 84 -32.67 44.68 -8.80
N LYS A 85 -32.56 43.55 -9.53
CA LYS A 85 -32.27 43.33 -10.99
C LYS A 85 -30.91 43.76 -11.60
N PRO A 86 -30.53 43.26 -12.82
CA PRO A 86 -31.08 42.17 -13.64
C PRO A 86 -30.04 41.12 -14.11
N ALA A 87 -30.52 40.11 -14.84
CA ALA A 87 -29.76 38.99 -15.42
C ALA A 87 -28.86 39.40 -16.59
N GLN A 88 -27.65 38.81 -16.67
CA GLN A 88 -26.85 38.75 -17.90
C GLN A 88 -26.07 37.43 -18.04
N ASN A 89 -26.42 36.73 -19.11
CA ASN A 89 -25.61 35.95 -20.05
C ASN A 89 -24.27 35.32 -19.65
N THR A 90 -24.22 34.03 -19.98
CA THR A 90 -23.04 33.21 -20.29
C THR A 90 -21.99 33.94 -21.12
N THR A 91 -20.81 34.20 -20.54
CA THR A 91 -19.55 34.30 -21.29
C THR A 91 -18.40 33.73 -20.46
N LYS A 92 -17.43 33.17 -21.18
CA LYS A 92 -16.29 32.36 -20.74
C LYS A 92 -15.56 32.99 -19.54
N ALA A 93 -15.48 32.27 -18.43
CA ALA A 93 -14.63 32.63 -17.31
C ALA A 93 -13.17 32.50 -17.73
N SER A 94 -12.54 33.63 -18.03
CA SER A 94 -11.09 33.79 -17.99
C SER A 94 -10.61 33.40 -16.60
N ALA A 95 -9.56 32.56 -16.56
CA ALA A 95 -8.93 32.14 -15.33
C ALA A 95 -8.51 33.38 -14.50
N PRO A 96 -8.71 33.37 -13.17
CA PRO A 96 -8.31 34.49 -12.33
C PRO A 96 -6.78 34.69 -12.46
N PRO A 97 -6.28 35.95 -12.51
CA PRO A 97 -4.85 36.20 -12.54
C PRO A 97 -4.21 35.59 -11.29
N LYS A 98 -3.20 34.75 -11.50
CA LYS A 98 -2.40 34.18 -10.41
C LYS A 98 -1.85 35.34 -9.57
N LYS A 99 -2.33 35.47 -8.33
CA LYS A 99 -1.75 36.39 -7.35
C LYS A 99 -0.25 36.08 -7.27
N ILE A 100 0.57 37.03 -7.70
CA ILE A 100 2.02 37.00 -7.49
C ILE A 100 2.20 36.95 -5.97
N ARG A 101 2.58 35.78 -5.45
CA ARG A 101 2.88 35.61 -4.03
C ARG A 101 4.05 36.54 -3.73
N LYS A 102 3.82 37.55 -2.89
CA LYS A 102 4.88 38.34 -2.28
C LYS A 102 5.91 37.36 -1.71
N THR A 103 7.18 37.53 -2.06
CA THR A 103 8.29 36.76 -1.50
C THR A 103 8.22 36.87 0.02
N PRO A 104 8.15 35.76 0.79
CA PRO A 104 8.19 35.84 2.23
C PRO A 104 9.55 36.39 2.65
N ALA A 105 9.53 37.57 3.28
CA ALA A 105 10.70 38.21 3.86
C ALA A 105 11.26 37.36 5.01
N MET A 106 12.57 37.15 5.00
CA MET A 106 13.52 36.96 6.13
C MET A 106 13.06 36.24 7.41
N LEU A 107 12.11 35.31 7.34
CA LEU A 107 11.77 34.49 8.49
C LEU A 107 12.88 33.45 8.71
N PRO A 108 13.34 33.23 9.97
CA PRO A 108 14.31 32.18 10.25
C PRO A 108 13.74 30.82 9.83
N ALA A 109 14.60 29.94 9.34
CA ALA A 109 14.24 28.59 8.92
C ALA A 109 13.48 27.88 10.04
N ARG A 110 12.47 27.10 9.66
CA ARG A 110 11.74 26.31 10.65
C ARG A 110 12.68 25.23 11.19
N PRO A 111 12.64 24.92 12.49
CA PRO A 111 13.52 23.89 13.07
C PRO A 111 13.38 22.54 12.36
N THR A 112 12.15 22.18 11.95
CA THR A 112 11.87 20.97 11.18
C THR A 112 12.49 20.98 9.78
N GLN A 113 12.70 22.15 9.17
CA GLN A 113 13.37 22.25 7.86
C GLN A 113 14.88 22.05 8.01
N LEU A 114 15.47 22.53 9.10
CA LEU A 114 16.89 22.35 9.40
C LEU A 114 17.20 20.89 9.75
N GLU A 115 16.37 20.26 10.58
CA GLU A 115 16.48 18.83 10.91
C GLU A 115 16.35 17.95 9.65
N TYR A 116 15.40 18.27 8.78
CA TYR A 116 15.26 17.55 7.52
C TYR A 116 16.46 17.76 6.58
N LEU A 117 17.03 18.97 6.55
CA LEU A 117 18.23 19.27 5.77
C LEU A 117 19.44 18.48 6.29
N ARG A 118 19.66 18.44 7.61
CA ARG A 118 20.74 17.63 8.23
C ARG A 118 20.63 16.16 7.88
N ASN A 119 19.43 15.57 8.01
CA ASN A 119 19.18 14.18 7.64
C ASN A 119 19.42 13.89 6.15
N LEU A 120 19.20 14.88 5.29
CA LEU A 120 19.41 14.75 3.85
C LEU A 120 20.90 14.85 3.48
N LEU A 121 21.65 15.70 4.18
CA LEU A 121 23.11 15.81 4.04
C LEU A 121 23.83 14.55 4.51
N ASP A 122 23.43 14.00 5.66
CA ASP A 122 23.95 12.73 6.19
C ASP A 122 23.76 11.58 5.20
N LYS A 123 22.57 11.47 4.59
CA LYS A 123 22.27 10.47 3.55
C LYS A 123 23.11 10.63 2.29
N LEU A 124 23.50 11.86 1.96
CA LEU A 124 24.37 12.16 0.83
C LEU A 124 25.85 12.07 1.19
N GLY A 125 26.20 11.84 2.46
CA GLY A 125 27.57 11.84 2.96
C GLY A 125 28.24 13.22 2.87
N ILE A 126 27.45 14.30 2.93
CA ILE A 126 27.94 15.68 2.85
C ILE A 126 28.06 16.24 4.27
N GLU A 127 29.23 16.73 4.62
CA GLU A 127 29.49 17.37 5.92
C GLU A 127 28.76 18.72 6.03
N GLU A 128 28.19 19.00 7.21
CA GLU A 128 27.46 20.25 7.49
C GLU A 128 28.36 21.49 7.34
N THR A 129 29.66 21.33 7.60
CA THR A 129 30.67 22.39 7.46
C THR A 129 30.91 22.78 6.00
N ALA A 130 30.94 21.82 5.08
CA ALA A 130 31.14 22.09 3.65
C ALA A 130 29.98 22.93 3.08
N VAL A 131 28.76 22.66 3.52
CA VAL A 131 27.57 23.42 3.12
C VAL A 131 27.55 24.81 3.77
N ALA A 132 28.00 24.93 5.01
CA ALA A 132 28.11 26.22 5.70
C ALA A 132 29.17 27.13 5.04
N GLU A 133 30.27 26.55 4.53
CA GLU A 133 31.30 27.27 3.77
C GLU A 133 30.77 27.77 2.42
N GLU A 134 30.00 26.95 1.71
CA GLU A 134 29.40 27.34 0.41
C GLU A 134 28.40 28.50 0.54
N ILE A 135 27.65 28.52 1.64
CA ILE A 135 26.62 29.56 1.90
C ILE A 135 27.22 30.75 2.67
N GLY A 136 28.40 30.59 3.27
CA GLY A 136 29.04 31.57 4.14
C GLY A 136 28.30 31.82 5.46
N LYS A 137 27.42 30.90 5.88
CA LYS A 137 26.61 30.98 7.11
C LYS A 137 26.35 29.59 7.68
N PRO A 138 26.30 29.43 9.01
CA PRO A 138 25.92 28.16 9.61
C PRO A 138 24.46 27.82 9.30
N LEU A 139 24.14 26.52 9.24
CA LEU A 139 22.79 26.03 8.90
C LEU A 139 21.71 26.63 9.81
N ASP A 140 22.01 26.85 11.09
CA ASP A 140 21.06 27.39 12.08
C ASP A 140 20.66 28.86 11.81
N GLU A 141 21.45 29.60 11.03
CA GLU A 141 21.17 30.99 10.67
C GLU A 141 20.47 31.14 9.30
N LEU A 142 20.08 30.01 8.68
CA LEU A 142 19.41 30.05 7.39
C LEU A 142 18.02 30.68 7.49
N ASN A 143 17.68 31.49 6.49
CA ASN A 143 16.31 31.94 6.26
C ASN A 143 15.50 30.82 5.61
N GLN A 144 14.17 30.77 5.85
CA GLN A 144 13.24 29.84 5.20
C GLN A 144 13.39 29.78 3.68
N GLY A 145 13.67 30.92 3.05
CA GLY A 145 13.89 30.99 1.61
C GLY A 145 15.17 30.27 1.16
N GLN A 146 16.24 30.35 1.95
CA GLN A 146 17.52 29.68 1.67
C GLN A 146 17.42 28.19 1.99
N ALA A 147 16.90 27.83 3.17
CA ALA A 147 16.66 26.45 3.56
C ALA A 147 15.75 25.72 2.56
N GLY A 148 14.69 26.38 2.06
CA GLY A 148 13.80 25.79 1.05
C GLY A 148 14.46 25.55 -0.32
N ARG A 149 15.42 26.40 -0.73
CA ARG A 149 16.19 26.20 -1.96
C ARG A 149 17.13 25.00 -1.83
N LEU A 150 17.92 24.96 -0.76
CA LEU A 150 18.83 23.86 -0.46
C LEU A 150 18.09 22.53 -0.35
N LEU A 151 16.98 22.52 0.38
CA LEU A 151 16.13 21.32 0.46
C LEU A 151 15.67 20.84 -0.92
N SER A 152 15.32 21.76 -1.83
CA SER A 152 14.89 21.38 -3.18
C SER A 152 16.04 20.81 -4.00
N GLU A 153 17.24 21.41 -3.90
CA GLU A 153 18.45 20.97 -4.60
C GLU A 153 18.92 19.60 -4.09
N TYR A 154 19.13 19.45 -2.79
CA TYR A 154 19.58 18.18 -2.22
C TYR A 154 18.53 17.08 -2.32
N THR A 155 17.23 17.40 -2.28
CA THR A 155 16.18 16.37 -2.48
C THR A 155 16.21 15.86 -3.92
N ARG A 156 16.48 16.76 -4.89
CA ARG A 156 16.66 16.39 -6.28
C ARG A 156 17.91 15.53 -6.46
N GLN A 157 19.04 15.92 -5.88
CA GLN A 157 20.27 15.13 -5.91
C GLN A 157 20.06 13.75 -5.29
N TRP A 158 19.41 13.66 -4.12
CA TRP A 158 19.06 12.40 -3.48
C TRP A 158 18.16 11.52 -4.37
N THR A 159 17.21 12.14 -5.08
CA THR A 159 16.35 11.42 -6.02
C THR A 159 17.13 10.89 -7.22
N GLU A 160 18.09 11.67 -7.74
CA GLU A 160 18.97 11.25 -8.85
C GLU A 160 19.94 10.15 -8.39
N TYR A 161 20.52 10.28 -7.19
CA TYR A 161 21.36 9.27 -6.56
C TYR A 161 20.61 7.94 -6.35
N ARG A 162 19.37 7.98 -5.87
CA ARG A 162 18.50 6.79 -5.74
C ARG A 162 18.05 6.20 -7.08
N LYS A 163 18.05 6.97 -8.17
CA LYS A 163 17.79 6.43 -9.51
C LYS A 163 19.03 5.73 -10.07
N ALA A 164 20.22 6.25 -9.75
CA ALA A 164 21.49 5.66 -10.14
C ALA A 164 21.82 4.37 -9.35
N HIS A 165 21.37 4.26 -8.09
CA HIS A 165 21.60 3.10 -7.23
C HIS A 165 20.30 2.30 -7.01
N PRO A 166 20.16 1.10 -7.60
CA PRO A 166 18.93 0.29 -7.50
C PRO A 166 18.62 -0.11 -6.05
N PRO A 167 17.34 -0.37 -5.71
CA PRO A 167 16.94 -0.74 -4.35
C PRO A 167 17.68 -2.00 -3.89
N GLY A 168 18.45 -1.91 -2.81
CA GLY A 168 19.24 -3.01 -2.23
C GLY A 168 20.74 -2.74 -2.09
N THR A 169 21.28 -1.69 -2.72
CA THR A 169 22.71 -1.30 -2.58
C THR A 169 22.98 -0.23 -1.53
N LEU A 170 21.98 0.61 -1.22
CA LEU A 170 22.02 1.51 -0.08
C LEU A 170 21.56 0.74 1.16
N GLY A 171 22.38 0.77 2.21
CA GLY A 171 22.23 -0.05 3.41
C GLY A 171 20.83 -0.05 4.03
N ILE A 172 20.63 -1.01 4.93
CA ILE A 172 19.38 -1.43 5.58
C ILE A 172 18.49 -0.27 6.09
N ALA A 173 19.04 0.92 6.33
CA ALA A 173 18.34 2.11 6.82
C ALA A 173 17.39 2.79 5.80
N ASP A 174 17.64 2.73 4.48
CA ASP A 174 16.85 3.51 3.50
C ASP A 174 15.57 2.81 3.00
N ASN A 175 15.36 1.55 3.39
CA ASN A 175 14.15 0.81 3.06
C ASN A 175 13.02 0.98 4.09
N GLN A 176 13.22 1.73 5.18
CA GLN A 176 12.26 1.85 6.28
C GLN A 176 10.95 2.60 5.97
N GLY A 177 10.83 3.25 4.80
CA GLY A 177 9.62 3.96 4.38
C GLY A 177 8.65 3.14 3.50
N LYS A 178 9.08 1.98 3.00
CA LYS A 178 8.16 0.99 2.46
C LYS A 178 7.79 0.13 3.65
N ARG A 179 6.49 0.01 3.97
CA ARG A 179 5.95 -1.03 4.88
C ARG A 179 6.84 -2.26 4.73
N ALA A 180 7.30 -2.87 5.83
CA ALA A 180 8.05 -4.13 5.76
C ALA A 180 7.35 -5.02 4.74
N ILE A 181 7.92 -5.08 3.54
CA ILE A 181 7.47 -6.03 2.53
C ILE A 181 8.04 -7.28 3.13
N LEU A 182 7.20 -7.99 3.89
CA LEU A 182 7.47 -9.36 4.23
C LEU A 182 7.90 -9.99 2.91
N PRO A 183 9.15 -10.49 2.79
CA PRO A 183 9.64 -10.93 1.51
C PRO A 183 8.60 -11.91 0.96
N GLU A 184 8.16 -11.71 -0.28
CA GLU A 184 7.55 -12.83 -1.02
C GLU A 184 8.51 -14.05 -1.06
N GLY A 185 9.76 -13.85 -0.62
CA GLY A 185 10.75 -14.88 -0.34
C GLY A 185 10.70 -15.58 1.02
N ILE A 186 9.73 -15.36 1.93
CA ILE A 186 9.56 -16.32 3.05
C ILE A 186 9.13 -17.67 2.47
N ASP A 187 8.17 -17.67 1.54
CA ASP A 187 7.75 -18.88 0.86
C ASP A 187 8.90 -19.48 0.02
N ARG A 188 9.73 -18.65 -0.62
CA ARG A 188 10.87 -19.13 -1.40
C ARG A 188 11.98 -19.72 -0.52
N PHE A 189 12.34 -19.04 0.56
CA PHE A 189 13.35 -19.54 1.51
C PHE A 189 12.87 -20.83 2.16
N GLU A 190 11.62 -20.88 2.57
CA GLU A 190 11.02 -22.09 3.14
C GLU A 190 10.98 -23.23 2.12
N TYR A 191 10.63 -22.93 0.87
CA TYR A 191 10.64 -23.90 -0.22
C TYR A 191 12.05 -24.47 -0.44
N GLU A 192 13.05 -23.61 -0.63
CA GLU A 192 14.45 -24.02 -0.82
C GLU A 192 14.97 -24.80 0.39
N TYR A 193 14.57 -24.42 1.61
CA TYR A 193 14.91 -25.16 2.82
C TYR A 193 14.29 -26.55 2.85
N LEU A 194 12.99 -26.68 2.63
CA LEU A 194 12.30 -27.97 2.68
C LEU A 194 12.73 -28.89 1.52
N GLU A 195 13.00 -28.33 0.34
CA GLU A 195 13.58 -29.04 -0.81
C GLU A 195 14.95 -29.62 -0.45
N ALA A 196 15.86 -28.81 0.09
CA ALA A 196 17.18 -29.27 0.52
C ALA A 196 17.10 -30.38 1.59
N ARG A 197 16.14 -30.31 2.52
CA ARG A 197 15.95 -31.34 3.56
C ARG A 197 15.30 -32.61 3.02
N GLN A 198 14.39 -32.49 2.06
CA GLN A 198 13.80 -33.62 1.35
C GLN A 198 14.89 -34.37 0.56
N GLU A 199 15.74 -33.67 -0.19
CA GLU A 199 16.85 -34.27 -0.93
C GLU A 199 17.89 -34.91 -0.02
N ALA A 200 18.22 -34.28 1.11
CA ALA A 200 19.14 -34.83 2.10
C ALA A 200 18.56 -36.03 2.87
N GLY A 201 17.23 -36.22 2.88
CA GLY A 201 16.56 -37.25 3.67
C GLY A 201 16.69 -37.03 5.19
N ASP A 202 16.85 -35.77 5.62
CA ASP A 202 17.00 -35.40 7.02
C ASP A 202 15.74 -35.71 7.83
N ILE A 203 15.93 -36.13 9.08
CA ILE A 203 14.82 -36.26 10.04
C ILE A 203 14.56 -34.88 10.65
N LEU A 204 13.31 -34.44 10.57
CA LEU A 204 12.84 -33.17 11.12
C LEU A 204 11.87 -33.42 12.27
N THR A 205 11.94 -32.54 13.25
CA THR A 205 11.01 -32.45 14.38
C THR A 205 10.03 -31.32 14.09
N PHE A 206 8.76 -31.65 13.96
CA PHE A 206 7.65 -30.74 13.68
C PHE A 206 6.86 -30.53 14.97
N THR A 207 6.79 -29.30 15.46
CA THR A 207 6.00 -28.93 16.63
C THR A 207 4.74 -28.20 16.18
N LEU A 208 3.57 -28.70 16.59
CA LEU A 208 2.27 -28.14 16.26
C LEU A 208 1.80 -27.15 17.33
N PHE A 209 0.82 -26.31 17.00
CA PHE A 209 0.25 -25.32 17.92
C PHE A 209 -0.46 -25.92 19.14
N ASP A 210 -0.91 -27.17 19.05
CA ASP A 210 -1.49 -27.92 20.18
C ASP A 210 -0.42 -28.50 21.12
N GLY A 211 0.87 -28.28 20.81
CA GLY A 211 2.01 -28.82 21.54
C GLY A 211 2.36 -30.26 21.15
N SER A 212 1.63 -30.89 20.23
CA SER A 212 2.01 -32.20 19.71
C SER A 212 3.28 -32.09 18.87
N VAL A 213 4.10 -33.15 18.93
CA VAL A 213 5.37 -33.22 18.21
C VAL A 213 5.35 -34.44 17.29
N LYS A 214 5.77 -34.24 16.05
CA LYS A 214 5.90 -35.27 15.03
C LYS A 214 7.33 -35.32 14.54
N HIS A 215 7.86 -36.53 14.33
CA HIS A 215 9.21 -36.75 13.83
C HIS A 215 9.14 -37.53 12.53
N GLY A 216 9.87 -37.09 11.51
CA GLY A 216 9.87 -37.81 10.25
C GLY A 216 10.68 -37.13 9.17
N ARG A 217 10.83 -37.85 8.05
CA ARG A 217 11.47 -37.35 6.82
C ARG A 217 10.41 -36.74 5.91
N ILE A 218 10.73 -35.68 5.19
CA ILE A 218 9.79 -35.07 4.23
C ILE A 218 9.68 -35.97 3.00
N LEU A 219 8.46 -36.39 2.65
CA LEU A 219 8.15 -37.05 1.37
C LEU A 219 7.71 -36.07 0.30
N GLY A 220 7.07 -34.97 0.71
CA GLY A 220 6.63 -33.91 -0.19
C GLY A 220 5.99 -32.76 0.57
N PHE A 221 5.91 -31.60 -0.07
CA PHE A 221 5.31 -30.42 0.54
C PHE A 221 4.63 -29.54 -0.50
N THR A 222 3.63 -28.81 -0.04
CA THR A 222 2.90 -27.80 -0.80
C THR A 222 2.81 -26.52 0.04
N PRO A 223 2.31 -25.40 -0.52
CA PRO A 223 2.08 -24.19 0.27
C PRO A 223 1.15 -24.38 1.49
N TYR A 224 0.36 -25.47 1.54
CA TYR A 224 -0.65 -25.70 2.57
C TYR A 224 -0.32 -26.84 3.54
N PHE A 225 0.41 -27.87 3.09
CA PHE A 225 0.70 -29.05 3.91
C PHE A 225 2.08 -29.64 3.63
N ILE A 226 2.60 -30.39 4.59
CA ILE A 226 3.86 -31.13 4.51
C ILE A 226 3.54 -32.60 4.82
N THR A 227 3.94 -33.50 3.93
CA THR A 227 3.80 -34.95 4.11
C THR A 227 5.13 -35.51 4.60
N ILE A 228 5.08 -36.24 5.71
CA ILE A 228 6.26 -36.84 6.34
C ILE A 228 6.10 -38.35 6.46
N GLN A 229 7.21 -39.06 6.41
CA GLN A 229 7.31 -40.47 6.78
C GLN A 229 7.85 -40.57 8.21
N GLU A 230 7.05 -41.12 9.11
CA GLU A 230 7.44 -41.38 10.50
C GLU A 230 8.37 -42.62 10.59
N GLU A 231 9.03 -42.83 11.74
CA GLU A 231 9.96 -43.96 11.94
C GLU A 231 9.31 -45.33 11.73
N ASN A 232 8.01 -45.44 11.97
CA ASN A 232 7.24 -46.67 11.76
C ASN A 232 6.96 -46.96 10.27
N GLY A 233 7.35 -46.07 9.37
CA GLY A 233 7.03 -46.13 7.94
C GLY A 233 5.68 -45.53 7.57
N ASP A 234 4.89 -45.10 8.57
CA ASP A 234 3.60 -44.46 8.36
C ASP A 234 3.74 -43.07 7.74
N GLU A 235 2.84 -42.75 6.80
CA GLU A 235 2.76 -41.44 6.17
C GLU A 235 1.78 -40.54 6.91
N THR A 236 2.25 -39.39 7.38
CA THR A 236 1.44 -38.38 8.06
C THR A 236 1.46 -37.07 7.29
N THR A 237 0.29 -36.50 7.04
CA THR A 237 0.16 -35.17 6.42
C THR A 237 -0.14 -34.12 7.48
N ILE A 238 0.75 -33.13 7.59
CA ILE A 238 0.66 -32.03 8.55
C ILE A 238 0.22 -30.77 7.82
N GLN A 239 -0.82 -30.10 8.32
CA GLN A 239 -1.25 -28.80 7.81
C GLN A 239 -0.27 -27.71 8.28
N ARG A 240 0.23 -26.87 7.36
CA ARG A 240 1.16 -25.77 7.72
C ARG A 240 0.57 -24.78 8.70
N LEU A 241 -0.76 -24.55 8.65
CA LEU A 241 -1.44 -23.69 9.62
C LEU A 241 -1.51 -24.29 11.03
N ALA A 242 -1.35 -25.61 11.16
CA ALA A 242 -1.28 -26.28 12.46
C ALA A 242 0.15 -26.32 13.02
N LEU A 243 1.14 -25.91 12.23
CA LEU A 243 2.55 -26.01 12.54
C LEU A 243 3.03 -24.72 13.22
N ALA A 244 3.63 -24.86 14.40
CA ALA A 244 4.23 -23.75 15.12
C ALA A 244 5.65 -23.48 14.60
N TYR A 245 6.49 -24.52 14.57
CA TYR A 245 7.83 -24.48 14.00
C TYR A 245 8.34 -25.91 13.71
N TYR A 246 9.39 -26.03 12.92
CA TYR A 246 10.13 -27.28 12.75
C TYR A 246 11.62 -27.04 12.85
N THR A 247 12.33 -28.05 13.35
CA THR A 247 13.79 -28.02 13.52
C THR A 247 14.38 -29.32 13.01
N ARG A 248 15.60 -29.27 12.48
CA ARG A 248 16.34 -30.49 12.19
C ARG A 248 16.51 -31.26 13.48
N ALA A 249 16.11 -32.53 13.51
CA ALA A 249 16.45 -33.39 14.64
C ALA A 249 17.98 -33.40 14.70
N ALA A 250 18.54 -32.89 15.80
CA ALA A 250 19.98 -32.81 15.97
C ALA A 250 20.54 -34.23 15.92
N GLY A 251 21.01 -34.62 14.74
CA GLY A 251 21.98 -35.70 14.62
C GLY A 251 23.17 -35.29 15.47
N GLU A 252 23.55 -36.19 16.37
CA GLU A 252 24.62 -36.16 17.36
C GLU A 252 26.03 -36.01 16.73
N GLY A 253 26.23 -35.05 15.82
CA GLY A 253 27.43 -34.94 14.98
C GLY A 253 27.72 -33.56 14.40
N ALA A 254 27.25 -32.47 15.01
CA ALA A 254 27.54 -31.11 14.56
C ALA A 254 27.97 -30.17 15.71
N ALA A 255 28.70 -30.69 16.70
CA ALA A 255 29.21 -29.93 17.85
C ALA A 255 30.75 -29.78 17.89
N GLU A 256 31.49 -30.09 16.82
CA GLU A 256 32.97 -30.06 16.84
C GLU A 256 33.66 -29.11 15.84
N THR A 257 32.96 -28.20 15.17
CA THR A 257 33.61 -27.25 14.25
C THR A 257 33.26 -25.80 14.50
N GLU A 258 33.39 -25.32 15.74
CA GLU A 258 33.58 -23.89 16.05
C GLU A 258 34.49 -23.74 17.28
N ALA A 259 35.72 -24.24 17.19
CA ALA A 259 36.78 -23.97 18.16
C ALA A 259 38.18 -24.06 17.54
N GLU A 260 38.42 -23.44 16.38
CA GLU A 260 39.76 -22.95 16.00
C GLU A 260 39.68 -22.12 14.70
N ALA A 261 39.66 -20.80 14.84
CA ALA A 261 40.20 -19.82 13.89
C ALA A 261 40.33 -18.46 14.58
#